data_AF-A0A965KBA3-F1
#
_entry.id   AF-A0A965KBA3-F1
#
_cell.length_a   1.000
_cell.length_b   1.000
_cell.length_c   1.000
_cell.angle_alpha   90.00
_cell.angle_beta   90.00
_cell.angle_gamma   90.00
#
_symmetry.space_group_name_H-M   'P 1'
#
loop_
_entity.id
_entity.type
_entity.pdbx_description
1 polymer ?
#
loop_
_entity_poly.entity_id
_entity_poly.type
_entity_poly.pdbx_seq_one_letter_code
_entity_poly.pdbx_strand_id
1 'polypeptide(L)' 'MDISLSNLSILKTGKAKAIRLSTLEAICQYLNCQPGEILEYTDDHNPSKS' A
#
# COMPACT_ATOMS: atom_id res chain seq x y z
N MET A 1 -0.67 -16.98 6.89
CA MET A 1 -0.44 -15.67 6.26
C MET A 1 1.00 -15.30 6.56
N ASP A 2 1.88 -15.35 5.55
CA ASP A 2 3.31 -15.10 5.71
C ASP A 2 3.62 -13.67 5.29
N ILE A 3 3.53 -12.74 6.23
CA ILE A 3 4.08 -11.40 6.07
C ILE A 3 5.33 -11.39 6.95
N SER A 4 6.42 -11.97 6.45
CA SER A 4 7.73 -11.88 7.10
C SER A 4 8.11 -10.41 7.32
N LEU A 5 8.82 -10.11 8.42
CA LEU A 5 9.30 -8.76 8.80
C LEU A 5 10.01 -8.03 7.66
N SER A 6 10.67 -8.77 6.75
CA SER A 6 11.31 -8.23 5.56
C SER A 6 10.33 -7.56 4.57
N ASN A 7 9.10 -8.07 4.43
CA ASN A 7 8.07 -7.47 3.57
C ASN A 7 7.51 -6.17 4.19
N LEU A 8 7.45 -6.08 5.52
CA LEU A 8 6.99 -4.89 6.24
C LEU A 8 7.94 -3.70 6.06
N SER A 9 9.25 -3.94 6.07
CA SER A 9 10.24 -2.86 5.86
C SER A 9 10.14 -2.22 4.47
N ILE A 10 9.87 -3.01 3.42
CA ILE A 10 9.73 -2.50 2.04
C ILE A 10 8.45 -1.67 1.90
N LEU A 11 7.33 -2.12 2.49
CA LEU A 11 6.07 -1.37 2.53
C LEU A 11 6.25 -0.03 3.26
N LYS A 12 6.95 -0.01 4.41
CA LYS A 12 7.21 1.22 5.18
C LYS A 12 8.05 2.25 4.42
N THR A 13 8.98 1.82 3.56
CA THR A 13 9.84 2.74 2.80
C THR A 13 9.16 3.32 1.55
N GLY A 14 7.92 2.93 1.24
CA GLY A 14 7.23 3.35 0.02
C GLY A 14 7.84 2.77 -1.27
N LYS A 15 8.83 1.86 -1.17
CA LYS A 15 9.52 1.25 -2.31
C LYS A 15 8.86 -0.04 -2.80
N ALA A 16 7.73 -0.43 -2.21
CA ALA A 16 6.98 -1.59 -2.63
C ALA A 16 6.40 -1.37 -4.03
N LYS A 17 6.90 -2.13 -5.01
CA LYS A 17 6.42 -2.07 -6.40
C LYS A 17 5.09 -2.82 -6.60
N ALA A 18 4.77 -3.74 -5.71
CA ALA A 18 3.54 -4.53 -5.76
C ALA A 18 3.13 -4.95 -4.35
N ILE A 19 1.82 -5.07 -4.14
CA ILE A 19 1.21 -5.65 -2.94
C ILE A 19 0.20 -6.71 -3.37
N ARG A 20 0.10 -7.81 -2.62
CA ARG A 20 -0.97 -8.79 -2.86
C ARG A 20 -2.29 -8.19 -2.41
N LEU A 21 -3.36 -8.44 -3.17
CA LEU A 21 -4.71 -7.98 -2.80
C LEU A 21 -5.09 -8.45 -1.39
N SER A 22 -4.79 -9.69 -1.03
CA SER A 22 -5.07 -10.22 0.32
C SER A 22 -4.33 -9.50 1.45
N THR A 23 -3.16 -8.93 1.17
CA THR A 23 -2.44 -8.08 2.14
C THR A 23 -3.10 -6.72 2.25
N LEU A 24 -3.53 -6.12 1.12
CA LEU A 24 -4.27 -4.87 1.12
C LEU A 24 -5.63 -5.02 1.83
N GLU A 25 -6.33 -6.12 1.61
CA GLU A 25 -7.59 -6.44 2.30
C GLU A 25 -7.42 -6.55 3.81
N ALA A 26 -6.36 -7.21 4.29
CA ALA A 26 -6.06 -7.30 5.72
C ALA A 26 -5.79 -5.93 6.34
N ILE A 27 -5.12 -5.02 5.61
CA ILE A 27 -4.90 -3.64 6.05
C ILE A 27 -6.24 -2.89 6.12
N CYS A 28 -7.08 -3.00 5.08
CA CYS A 28 -8.40 -2.40 5.03
C CYS A 28 -9.31 -2.87 6.17
N GLN A 29 -9.29 -4.16 6.50
CA GLN A 29 -10.04 -4.71 7.63
C GLN A 29 -9.57 -4.13 8.96
N TYR A 30 -8.27 -3.93 9.14
CA TYR A 30 -7.70 -3.37 10.36
C TYR A 30 -7.99 -1.87 10.50
N LEU A 31 -7.92 -1.13 9.40
CA LEU A 31 -8.16 0.33 9.36
C LEU A 31 -9.62 0.71 9.14
N ASN A 32 -10.50 -0.27 8.90
CA ASN A 32 -11.91 -0.09 8.58
C ASN A 32 -12.13 0.89 7.40
N CYS A 33 -11.36 0.72 6.34
CA CYS A 33 -11.41 1.54 5.12
C CYS A 33 -11.52 0.67 3.85
N GLN A 34 -11.72 1.31 2.70
CA GLN A 34 -11.71 0.64 1.40
C GLN A 34 -10.33 0.71 0.72
N PRO A 35 -10.01 -0.26 -0.17
CA PRO A 35 -8.75 -0.25 -0.93
C PRO A 35 -8.52 1.05 -1.72
N GLY A 36 -9.59 1.63 -2.26
CA GLY A 36 -9.54 2.90 -2.99
C GLY A 36 -9.15 4.11 -2.14
N GLU A 37 -9.30 4.03 -0.81
CA GLU A 37 -8.87 5.10 0.11
C GLU A 37 -7.38 5.02 0.44
N ILE A 38 -6.73 3.89 0.15
CA ILE A 38 -5.28 3.69 0.36
C ILE A 38 -4.49 3.92 -0.94
N LEU A 39 -5.10 3.61 -2.08
CA LEU A 39 -4.45 3.69 -3.39
C LEU A 39 -4.64 5.07 -4.01
N GLU A 40 -3.54 5.76 -4.25
CA GLU A 40 -3.48 6.97 -5.06
C GLU A 40 -2.69 6.72 -6.34
N TYR A 41 -3.21 7.21 -7.47
CA TYR A 41 -2.41 7.28 -8.69
C TYR A 41 -1.56 8.54 -8.65
N THR A 42 -0.25 8.37 -8.54
CA THR A 42 0.74 9.45 -8.70
C THR A 42 1.27 9.42 -10.12
N ASP A 43 1.09 10.51 -10.86
CA ASP A 43 1.70 10.69 -12.16
C ASP A 43 3.14 11.23 -11.98
N ASP A 44 4.14 10.55 -12.53
CA ASP A 44 5.55 10.98 -12.44
C ASP A 44 5.79 12.36 -13.08
N HIS A 45 4.91 12.78 -14.01
CA HIS A 45 5.03 14.04 -14.74
C HIS A 45 4.17 15.18 -14.18
N ASN A 46 3.43 14.98 -13.08
CA ASN A 46 2.64 16.05 -12.46
C ASN A 46 2.80 16.08 -10.93
N PRO A 47 3.86 16.71 -10.41
CA PRO A 47 4.17 16.76 -8.98
C PRO A 47 3.22 17.65 -8.15
N SER A 48 2.13 18.16 -8.73
CA SER A 48 1.29 19.23 -8.15
C SER A 48 0.01 18.75 -7.46
N LYS A 49 -0.18 17.45 -7.21
CA LYS A 49 -1.22 16.98 -6.29
C LYS A 49 -0.54 16.55 -4.99
N SER A 50 -0.44 17.49 -4.06
CA SER A 50 -0.13 17.26 -2.64
C SER A 50 -1.20 17.91 -1.78
#